data_AF-A0A927NTJ6-F1
#
_entry.id   AF-A0A927NTJ6-F1
#
_cell.length_a   1.000
_cell.length_b   1.000
_cell.length_c   1.000
_cell.angle_alpha   90.00
_cell.angle_beta   90.00
_cell.angle_gamma   90.00
#
_symmetry.space_group_name_H-M   'P 1'
#
loop_
_entity.id
_entity.type
_entity.pdbx_description
1 polymer ?
#
loop_
_entity_poly.entity_id
_entity_poly.type
_entity_poly.pdbx_seq_one_letter_code
_entity_poly.pdbx_strand_id
1 'polypeptide(L)'
;MTTVKLFDFDARFTKDYLRWCGKHQDIANDPNKIEKIFPVLYKRWMETPKKWLENRSPIEHFKRLNNVAAYMTLFIEYIKHDLTIPEPLLDCIVEKKDQAYPTLLNILYAKQPDDMDKDQFDYLLTCSIDLINEMEFEHPYIRYIQILSQVEEYHDLADALFESLKHVLFTEKNMRELLITAYKDPSDKSMGRDCILDLLSYYECDPEIIELTLQRYAEAIPEDLPFVLTKLAELQYEGIIDLCREAMKHPGLNYVDYSGIKYIIESITGEPEPETRNFEADPFYERLAKDEDENEVTK
;
A
#
# COMPACT_ATOMS: atom_id res chain seq x y z
N MET A 1 25.79 10.58 -23.27
CA MET A 1 25.08 9.81 -22.24
C MET A 1 25.95 8.61 -21.91
N THR A 2 26.41 8.49 -20.67
CA THR A 2 27.18 7.32 -20.24
C THR A 2 26.19 6.16 -20.10
N THR A 3 26.25 5.17 -21.00
CA THR A 3 25.42 3.97 -20.92
C THR A 3 25.82 3.18 -19.68
N VAL A 4 25.07 3.33 -18.59
CA VAL A 4 25.26 2.53 -17.38
C VAL A 4 24.64 1.17 -17.63
N LYS A 5 25.40 0.10 -17.37
CA LYS A 5 24.98 -1.27 -17.67
C LYS A 5 24.04 -1.77 -16.58
N LEU A 6 22.83 -2.17 -16.97
CA LEU A 6 21.86 -2.80 -16.08
C LEU A 6 22.27 -4.24 -15.77
N PHE A 7 22.18 -4.63 -14.50
CA PHE A 7 22.45 -6.00 -14.05
C PHE A 7 21.32 -6.49 -13.17
N ASP A 8 20.75 -7.64 -13.52
CA ASP A 8 19.88 -8.39 -12.63
C ASP A 8 20.72 -9.06 -11.54
N PHE A 9 20.76 -8.45 -10.35
CA PHE A 9 21.52 -8.95 -9.20
C PHE A 9 20.80 -10.12 -8.53
N ASP A 10 19.47 -10.11 -8.50
CA ASP A 10 18.64 -11.13 -7.84
C ASP A 10 18.71 -12.48 -8.55
N ALA A 11 18.57 -12.52 -9.88
CA ALA A 11 18.73 -13.77 -10.62
C ALA A 11 20.15 -14.34 -10.47
N ARG A 12 21.16 -13.47 -10.37
CA ARG A 12 22.55 -13.89 -10.17
C ARG A 12 22.78 -14.43 -8.76
N PHE A 13 22.25 -13.75 -7.75
CA PHE A 13 22.29 -14.22 -6.38
C PHE A 13 21.55 -15.55 -6.27
N THR A 14 20.33 -15.66 -6.79
CA THR A 14 19.51 -16.88 -6.79
C THR A 14 20.28 -18.06 -7.37
N LYS A 15 20.98 -17.87 -8.49
CA LYS A 15 21.81 -18.93 -9.09
C LYS A 15 22.95 -19.40 -8.17
N ASP A 16 23.65 -18.46 -7.52
CA ASP A 16 24.73 -18.79 -6.58
C ASP A 16 24.18 -19.40 -5.28
N TYR A 17 23.03 -18.92 -4.81
CA TYR A 17 22.30 -19.41 -3.65
C TYR A 17 21.85 -20.87 -3.85
N LEU A 18 21.21 -21.21 -4.97
CA LEU A 18 20.82 -22.59 -5.28
C LEU A 18 22.02 -23.54 -5.33
N ARG A 19 23.16 -23.07 -5.85
CA ARG A 19 24.42 -23.85 -5.83
C ARG A 19 24.93 -24.03 -4.40
N TRP A 20 24.79 -23.03 -3.54
CA TRP A 20 25.15 -23.11 -2.13
C TRP A 20 24.26 -24.11 -1.39
N CYS A 21 22.95 -24.08 -1.60
CA CYS A 21 21.98 -25.02 -1.02
C CYS A 21 22.32 -26.47 -1.40
N GLY A 22 22.67 -26.73 -2.67
CA GLY A 22 23.07 -28.06 -3.13
C GLY A 22 24.32 -28.62 -2.44
N LYS A 23 25.17 -27.74 -1.86
CA LYS A 23 26.38 -28.13 -1.10
C LYS A 23 26.15 -28.21 0.41
N HIS A 24 25.06 -27.64 0.92
CA HIS A 24 24.75 -27.54 2.35
C HIS A 24 23.33 -28.06 2.61
N GLN A 25 23.06 -29.30 2.18
CA GLN A 25 21.71 -29.88 2.24
C GLN A 25 21.16 -30.01 3.67
N ASP A 26 22.04 -30.18 4.65
CA ASP A 26 21.71 -30.25 6.08
C ASP A 26 21.14 -28.92 6.62
N ILE A 27 21.53 -27.80 6.02
CA ILE A 27 20.99 -26.47 6.30
C ILE A 27 19.80 -26.19 5.38
N ALA A 28 19.93 -26.53 4.09
CA ALA A 28 18.93 -26.20 3.08
C ALA A 28 17.59 -26.95 3.23
N ASN A 29 17.58 -28.13 3.87
CA ASN A 29 16.36 -28.89 4.09
C ASN A 29 15.60 -28.46 5.36
N ASP A 30 16.12 -27.48 6.11
CA ASP A 30 15.53 -26.99 7.36
C ASP A 30 15.03 -25.54 7.16
N PRO A 31 13.71 -25.32 7.04
CA PRO A 31 13.14 -24.00 6.76
C PRO A 31 13.60 -22.92 7.74
N ASN A 32 13.67 -23.25 9.03
CA ASN A 32 14.08 -22.31 10.08
C ASN A 32 15.55 -21.91 9.98
N LYS A 33 16.42 -22.79 9.47
CA LYS A 33 17.83 -22.47 9.26
C LYS A 33 18.04 -21.68 7.97
N ILE A 34 17.31 -22.01 6.91
CA ILE A 34 17.32 -21.25 5.66
C ILE A 34 16.93 -19.79 5.91
N GLU A 35 15.83 -19.57 6.61
CA GLU A 35 15.30 -18.22 6.86
C GLU A 35 16.33 -17.35 7.60
N LYS A 36 17.05 -17.94 8.55
CA LYS A 36 18.11 -17.24 9.31
C LYS A 36 19.37 -16.99 8.50
N ILE A 37 19.77 -17.91 7.61
CA ILE A 37 21.06 -17.80 6.89
C ILE A 37 20.94 -17.00 5.59
N PHE A 38 19.76 -16.95 4.98
CA PHE A 38 19.53 -16.28 3.70
C PHE A 38 19.97 -14.80 3.71
N PRO A 39 19.57 -13.96 4.69
CA PRO A 39 20.01 -12.56 4.74
C PRO A 39 21.53 -12.42 4.87
N VAL A 40 22.17 -13.32 5.63
CA VAL A 40 23.63 -13.34 5.82
C VAL A 40 24.35 -13.68 4.52
N LEU A 41 23.84 -14.66 3.76
CA LEU A 41 24.39 -15.03 2.46
C LEU A 41 24.22 -13.91 1.44
N TYR A 42 23.05 -13.28 1.40
CA TYR A 42 22.77 -12.17 0.50
C TYR A 42 23.69 -10.99 0.77
N LYS A 43 23.78 -10.53 2.02
CA LYS A 43 24.69 -9.45 2.43
C LYS A 43 26.14 -9.76 2.05
N ARG A 44 26.64 -10.94 2.42
CA ARG A 44 28.00 -11.35 2.07
C ARG A 44 28.21 -11.39 0.55
N TRP A 45 27.20 -11.85 -0.20
CA TRP A 45 27.26 -11.91 -1.66
C TRP A 45 27.37 -10.50 -2.27
N MET A 46 26.63 -9.52 -1.73
CA MET A 46 26.67 -8.11 -2.11
C MET A 46 28.00 -7.41 -1.78
N GLU A 47 28.70 -7.86 -0.74
CA GLU A 47 30.02 -7.36 -0.35
C GLU A 47 31.17 -8.07 -1.11
N THR A 48 30.92 -9.22 -1.73
CA THR A 48 31.98 -10.04 -2.33
C THR A 48 32.27 -9.62 -3.78
N PRO A 49 33.54 -9.35 -4.15
CA PRO A 49 33.96 -9.08 -5.51
C PRO A 49 33.54 -10.13 -6.55
N LYS A 50 33.05 -9.68 -7.71
CA LYS A 50 32.60 -10.54 -8.81
C LYS A 50 33.43 -10.30 -10.07
N LYS A 51 33.91 -11.38 -10.70
CA LYS A 51 34.67 -11.29 -11.97
C LYS A 51 33.89 -10.59 -13.08
N TRP A 52 32.58 -10.83 -13.16
CA TRP A 52 31.69 -10.23 -14.15
C TRP A 52 31.39 -8.75 -13.89
N LEU A 53 31.83 -8.24 -12.74
CA LEU A 53 31.73 -6.85 -12.31
C LEU A 53 33.15 -6.24 -12.17
N GLU A 54 34.09 -6.69 -12.99
CA GLU A 54 35.49 -6.24 -13.00
C GLU A 54 36.21 -6.44 -11.65
N ASN A 55 35.91 -7.54 -10.96
CA ASN A 55 36.39 -7.83 -9.60
C ASN A 55 35.99 -6.78 -8.56
N ARG A 56 34.81 -6.18 -8.72
CA ARG A 56 34.16 -5.33 -7.71
C ARG A 56 32.97 -6.04 -7.11
N SER A 57 32.61 -5.67 -5.89
CA SER A 57 31.34 -6.10 -5.31
C SER A 57 30.16 -5.30 -5.90
N PRO A 58 28.92 -5.82 -5.85
CA PRO A 58 27.72 -5.03 -6.14
C PRO A 58 27.67 -3.67 -5.45
N ILE A 59 28.01 -3.61 -4.16
CA ILE A 59 28.06 -2.35 -3.38
C ILE A 59 29.10 -1.38 -3.97
N GLU A 60 30.32 -1.86 -4.24
CA GLU A 60 31.39 -1.04 -4.82
C GLU A 60 31.06 -0.55 -6.24
N HIS A 61 30.29 -1.34 -7.00
CA HIS A 61 29.87 -0.98 -8.34
C HIS A 61 29.03 0.30 -8.34
N PHE A 62 28.01 0.37 -7.49
CA PHE A 62 27.17 1.56 -7.37
C PHE A 62 27.96 2.73 -6.76
N LYS A 63 28.66 2.52 -5.63
CA LYS A 63 29.42 3.59 -4.97
C LYS A 63 30.44 4.28 -5.88
N ARG A 64 31.06 3.55 -6.80
CA ARG A 64 32.05 4.13 -7.74
C ARG A 64 31.41 4.96 -8.86
N LEU A 65 30.15 4.73 -9.21
CA LEU A 65 29.44 5.56 -10.19
C LEU A 65 29.34 7.01 -9.68
N ASN A 66 29.08 7.17 -8.38
CA ASN A 66 29.13 8.43 -7.62
C ASN A 66 28.37 9.60 -8.29
N ASN A 67 27.33 9.30 -9.07
CA ASN A 67 26.62 10.26 -9.91
C ASN A 67 25.11 10.07 -9.76
N VAL A 68 24.44 11.06 -9.20
CA VAL A 68 23.00 11.00 -8.88
C VAL A 68 22.16 10.87 -10.13
N ALA A 69 22.46 11.61 -11.20
CA ALA A 69 21.72 11.48 -12.45
C ALA A 69 21.80 10.05 -13.00
N ALA A 70 22.95 9.40 -12.82
CA ALA A 70 23.13 8.01 -13.21
C ALA A 70 22.40 7.03 -12.28
N TYR A 71 22.34 7.31 -10.97
CA TYR A 71 21.54 6.53 -10.02
C TYR A 71 20.04 6.62 -10.33
N MET A 72 19.51 7.82 -10.56
CA MET A 72 18.10 8.03 -10.90
C MET A 72 17.75 7.39 -12.25
N THR A 73 18.67 7.43 -13.21
CA THR A 73 18.49 6.71 -14.49
C THR A 73 18.39 5.20 -14.24
N LEU A 74 19.30 4.63 -13.45
CA LEU A 74 19.25 3.21 -13.12
C LEU A 74 17.98 2.84 -12.36
N PHE A 75 17.57 3.64 -11.39
CA PHE A 75 16.35 3.44 -10.60
C PHE A 75 15.13 3.27 -11.50
N ILE A 76 14.95 4.18 -12.46
CA ILE A 76 13.85 4.09 -13.45
C ILE A 76 14.02 2.89 -14.38
N GLU A 77 15.24 2.63 -14.86
CA GLU A 77 15.49 1.53 -15.81
C GLU A 77 15.34 0.13 -15.16
N TYR A 78 15.61 -0.03 -13.86
CA TYR A 78 15.30 -1.28 -13.15
C TYR A 78 13.81 -1.60 -13.21
N ILE A 79 12.97 -0.60 -12.94
CA ILE A 79 11.51 -0.73 -12.93
C ILE A 79 10.98 -1.02 -14.34
N LYS A 80 11.43 -0.26 -15.36
CA LYS A 80 11.03 -0.46 -16.76
C LYS A 80 11.36 -1.86 -17.31
N HIS A 81 12.34 -2.53 -16.71
CA HIS A 81 12.78 -3.86 -17.10
C HIS A 81 12.24 -4.96 -16.19
N ASP A 82 11.30 -4.65 -15.29
CA ASP A 82 10.71 -5.56 -14.30
C ASP A 82 11.78 -6.27 -13.46
N LEU A 83 12.84 -5.54 -13.10
CA LEU A 83 13.93 -6.02 -12.28
C LEU A 83 13.85 -5.41 -10.87
N THR A 84 14.13 -6.21 -9.85
CA THR A 84 14.26 -5.72 -8.48
C THR A 84 15.34 -4.65 -8.40
N ILE A 85 14.98 -3.51 -7.79
CA ILE A 85 15.92 -2.42 -7.55
C ILE A 85 16.92 -2.86 -6.48
N PRO A 86 18.23 -2.88 -6.76
CA PRO A 86 19.20 -3.34 -5.77
C PRO A 86 19.28 -2.37 -4.59
N GLU A 87 19.19 -2.89 -3.35
CA GLU A 87 19.34 -2.10 -2.12
C GLU A 87 20.59 -1.17 -2.13
N PRO A 88 21.78 -1.59 -2.61
CA PRO A 88 22.93 -0.68 -2.66
C PRO A 88 22.77 0.52 -3.61
N LEU A 89 21.85 0.45 -4.58
CA LEU A 89 21.49 1.59 -5.43
C LEU A 89 20.62 2.57 -4.64
N LEU A 90 19.62 2.08 -3.90
CA LEU A 90 18.77 2.88 -3.03
C LEU A 90 19.61 3.59 -1.96
N ASP A 91 20.51 2.86 -1.29
CA ASP A 91 21.48 3.43 -0.34
C ASP A 91 22.25 4.61 -0.95
N CYS A 92 22.74 4.46 -2.18
CA CYS A 92 23.49 5.51 -2.87
C CYS A 92 22.62 6.74 -3.21
N ILE A 93 21.32 6.55 -3.42
CA ILE A 93 20.34 7.63 -3.67
C ILE A 93 20.08 8.37 -2.35
N VAL A 94 19.83 7.65 -1.26
CA VAL A 94 19.60 8.21 0.08
C VAL A 94 20.85 8.92 0.63
N GLU A 95 22.05 8.35 0.45
CA GLU A 95 23.33 9.01 0.79
C GLU A 95 23.50 10.36 0.07
N LYS A 96 22.83 10.55 -1.08
CA LYS A 96 22.88 11.77 -1.90
C LYS A 96 21.54 12.50 -1.99
N LYS A 97 20.73 12.39 -0.94
CA LYS A 97 19.35 12.88 -0.87
C LYS A 97 19.15 14.32 -1.35
N ASP A 98 20.04 15.27 -1.02
CA ASP A 98 19.93 16.68 -1.45
C ASP A 98 19.86 16.85 -2.97
N GLN A 99 20.55 15.98 -3.71
CA GLN A 99 20.61 16.02 -5.17
C GLN A 99 19.55 15.13 -5.83
N ALA A 100 19.13 14.06 -5.14
CA ALA A 100 18.13 13.11 -5.64
C ALA A 100 16.70 13.65 -5.48
N TYR A 101 16.42 14.32 -4.36
CA TYR A 101 15.09 14.78 -3.99
C TYR A 101 14.37 15.60 -5.07
N PRO A 102 14.99 16.59 -5.76
CA PRO A 102 14.32 17.29 -6.86
C PRO A 102 13.88 16.37 -8.01
N THR A 103 14.62 15.29 -8.27
CA THR A 103 14.26 14.32 -9.31
C THR A 103 13.09 13.45 -8.87
N LEU A 104 13.05 13.03 -7.59
CA LEU A 104 11.92 12.31 -7.01
C LEU A 104 10.64 13.15 -7.05
N LEU A 105 10.72 14.44 -6.71
CA LEU A 105 9.58 15.34 -6.89
C LEU A 105 9.14 15.41 -8.35
N ASN A 106 10.07 15.60 -9.29
CA ASN A 106 9.73 15.64 -10.71
C ASN A 106 9.01 14.37 -11.18
N ILE A 107 9.36 13.19 -10.64
CA ILE A 107 8.68 11.92 -10.92
C ILE A 107 7.23 11.98 -10.42
N LEU A 108 6.98 12.44 -9.19
CA LEU A 108 5.64 12.54 -8.61
C LEU A 108 4.71 13.49 -9.40
N TYR A 109 5.27 14.55 -9.98
CA TYR A 109 4.53 15.52 -10.81
C TYR A 109 4.48 15.13 -12.30
N ALA A 110 5.20 14.09 -12.71
CA ALA A 110 5.18 13.63 -14.09
C ALA A 110 3.84 12.99 -14.45
N LYS A 111 3.55 12.99 -15.75
CA LYS A 111 2.56 12.08 -16.32
C LYS A 111 3.24 10.73 -16.58
N GLN A 112 2.44 9.68 -16.66
CA GLN A 112 2.90 8.36 -17.09
C GLN A 112 3.67 8.49 -18.41
N PRO A 113 4.94 8.02 -18.48
CA PRO A 113 5.71 7.99 -19.72
C PRO A 113 5.10 7.01 -20.75
N ASP A 114 5.25 7.30 -22.04
CA ASP A 114 4.76 6.43 -23.13
C ASP A 114 5.45 5.05 -23.16
N ASP A 115 6.65 4.94 -22.58
CA ASP A 115 7.48 3.73 -22.54
C ASP A 115 7.40 2.96 -21.21
N MET A 116 6.34 3.22 -20.42
CA MET A 116 6.09 2.57 -19.14
C MET A 116 4.58 2.27 -19.02
N ASP A 117 4.22 1.05 -18.61
CA ASP A 117 2.82 0.73 -18.32
C ASP A 117 2.37 1.31 -16.97
N LYS A 118 1.08 1.14 -16.65
CA LYS A 118 0.47 1.74 -15.46
C LYS A 118 1.05 1.12 -14.18
N ASP A 119 1.23 -0.19 -14.13
CA ASP A 119 1.74 -0.90 -12.96
C ASP A 119 3.18 -0.51 -12.66
N GLN A 120 4.02 -0.43 -13.70
CA GLN A 120 5.40 0.05 -13.59
C GLN A 120 5.46 1.51 -13.12
N PHE A 121 4.57 2.37 -13.63
CA PHE A 121 4.53 3.77 -13.23
C PHE A 121 4.05 3.95 -11.80
N ASP A 122 3.03 3.20 -11.37
CA ASP A 122 2.56 3.23 -9.99
C ASP A 122 3.63 2.71 -9.03
N TYR A 123 4.34 1.64 -9.40
CA TYR A 123 5.48 1.14 -8.62
C TYR A 123 6.62 2.18 -8.53
N LEU A 124 6.92 2.91 -9.61
CA LEU A 124 7.88 4.01 -9.59
C LEU A 124 7.46 5.12 -8.62
N LEU A 125 6.17 5.47 -8.58
CA LEU A 125 5.63 6.45 -7.64
C LEU A 125 5.76 5.94 -6.19
N THR A 126 5.38 4.69 -5.92
CA THR A 126 5.53 4.05 -4.60
C THR A 126 6.96 4.10 -4.10
N CYS A 127 7.92 3.58 -4.89
CA CYS A 127 9.34 3.61 -4.50
C CYS A 127 9.88 5.04 -4.33
N SER A 128 9.34 6.01 -5.08
CA SER A 128 9.73 7.41 -4.92
C SER A 128 9.22 7.99 -3.60
N ILE A 129 8.01 7.62 -3.17
CA ILE A 129 7.42 8.02 -1.88
C ILE A 129 8.25 7.41 -0.74
N ASP A 130 8.58 6.12 -0.82
CA ASP A 130 9.40 5.42 0.19
C ASP A 130 10.76 6.09 0.35
N LEU A 131 11.44 6.41 -0.76
CA LEU A 131 12.69 7.15 -0.72
C LEU A 131 12.54 8.52 -0.08
N ILE A 132 11.47 9.27 -0.36
CA ILE A 132 11.25 10.58 0.28
C ILE A 132 11.01 10.40 1.79
N ASN A 133 10.26 9.38 2.21
CA ASN A 133 10.02 9.05 3.62
C ASN A 133 11.34 8.80 4.36
N GLU A 134 12.29 8.08 3.75
CA GLU A 134 13.62 7.84 4.33
C GLU A 134 14.52 9.08 4.38
N MET A 135 14.29 10.07 3.51
CA MET A 135 15.18 11.22 3.37
C MET A 135 14.92 12.33 4.41
N GLU A 136 13.83 12.27 5.18
CA GLU A 136 13.42 13.32 6.15
C GLU A 136 13.30 14.72 5.50
N PHE A 137 12.88 14.78 4.23
CA PHE A 137 12.59 16.04 3.54
C PHE A 137 11.12 16.43 3.63
N GLU A 138 10.81 17.66 3.22
CA GLU A 138 9.43 18.11 3.07
C GLU A 138 8.70 17.23 2.05
N HIS A 139 7.49 16.81 2.38
CA HIS A 139 6.68 15.99 1.48
C HIS A 139 5.72 16.86 0.67
N PRO A 140 5.47 16.52 -0.60
CA PRO A 140 4.49 17.24 -1.41
C PRO A 140 3.06 16.74 -1.11
N TYR A 141 2.57 16.91 0.11
CA TYR A 141 1.28 16.32 0.55
C TYR A 141 0.08 16.68 -0.33
N ILE A 142 0.03 17.91 -0.86
CA ILE A 142 -1.00 18.30 -1.84
C ILE A 142 -0.97 17.40 -3.06
N ARG A 143 0.23 17.05 -3.55
CA ARG A 143 0.39 16.14 -4.68
C ARG A 143 0.04 14.72 -4.30
N TYR A 144 0.35 14.27 -3.09
CA TYR A 144 -0.06 12.96 -2.60
C TYR A 144 -1.58 12.81 -2.62
N ILE A 145 -2.30 13.81 -2.11
CA ILE A 145 -3.77 13.85 -2.13
C ILE A 145 -4.30 13.83 -3.57
N GLN A 146 -3.68 14.58 -4.49
CA GLN A 146 -4.08 14.59 -5.92
C GLN A 146 -3.86 13.24 -6.62
N ILE A 147 -2.82 12.49 -6.25
CA ILE A 147 -2.60 11.15 -6.81
C ILE A 147 -3.60 10.17 -6.18
N LEU A 148 -3.78 10.23 -4.86
CA LEU A 148 -4.71 9.36 -4.14
C LEU A 148 -6.15 9.53 -4.66
N SER A 149 -6.59 10.77 -4.91
CA SER A 149 -7.92 11.07 -5.47
C SER A 149 -8.14 10.58 -6.91
N GLN A 150 -7.11 10.01 -7.55
CA GLN A 150 -7.20 9.45 -8.91
C GLN A 150 -7.10 7.92 -8.92
N VAL A 151 -6.97 7.31 -7.74
CA VAL A 151 -6.89 5.86 -7.60
C VAL A 151 -8.27 5.24 -7.86
N GLU A 152 -8.34 4.29 -8.78
CA GLU A 152 -9.56 3.56 -9.12
C GLU A 152 -9.74 2.29 -8.28
N GLU A 153 -8.63 1.64 -7.91
CA GLU A 153 -8.59 0.41 -7.11
C GLU A 153 -7.50 0.50 -6.04
N TYR A 154 -7.73 -0.10 -4.87
CA TYR A 154 -6.74 -0.06 -3.79
C TYR A 154 -5.57 -1.00 -4.10
N HIS A 155 -4.36 -0.45 -4.15
CA HIS A 155 -3.11 -1.15 -4.45
C HIS A 155 -1.94 -0.47 -3.71
N ASP A 156 -0.73 -1.00 -3.83
CA ASP A 156 0.47 -0.54 -3.10
C ASP A 156 0.73 0.98 -3.14
N LEU A 157 0.50 1.65 -4.28
CA LEU A 157 0.65 3.11 -4.34
C LEU A 157 -0.38 3.86 -3.46
N ALA A 158 -1.62 3.38 -3.43
CA ALA A 158 -2.67 3.96 -2.59
C ALA A 158 -2.33 3.78 -1.12
N ASP A 159 -1.83 2.59 -0.75
CA ASP A 159 -1.38 2.27 0.61
C ASP A 159 -0.21 3.16 1.05
N ALA A 160 0.82 3.30 0.22
CA ALA A 160 1.97 4.16 0.52
C ALA A 160 1.57 5.64 0.69
N LEU A 161 0.66 6.14 -0.17
CA LEU A 161 0.12 7.49 -0.06
C LEU A 161 -0.73 7.66 1.21
N PHE A 162 -1.60 6.71 1.49
CA PHE A 162 -2.49 6.71 2.64
C PHE A 162 -1.70 6.75 3.94
N GLU A 163 -0.76 5.84 4.14
CA GLU A 163 0.06 5.79 5.35
C GLU A 163 0.93 7.05 5.50
N SER A 164 1.51 7.56 4.41
CA SER A 164 2.26 8.82 4.42
C SER A 164 1.42 10.02 4.86
N LEU A 165 0.15 10.11 4.40
CA LEU A 165 -0.77 11.18 4.77
C LEU A 165 -1.30 11.01 6.20
N LYS A 166 -1.62 9.78 6.60
CA LYS A 166 -2.10 9.42 7.94
C LYS A 166 -1.11 9.83 9.02
N HIS A 167 0.19 9.63 8.80
CA HIS A 167 1.24 10.02 9.72
C HIS A 167 1.27 11.53 10.03
N VAL A 168 0.67 12.38 9.19
CA VAL A 168 0.73 13.84 9.33
C VAL A 168 -0.61 14.53 9.53
N LEU A 169 -1.71 13.80 9.68
CA LEU A 169 -3.07 14.36 9.85
C LEU A 169 -3.15 15.46 10.92
N PHE A 170 -2.41 15.30 12.02
CA PHE A 170 -2.45 16.21 13.16
C PHE A 170 -1.19 17.08 13.32
N THR A 171 -0.19 16.90 12.47
CA THR A 171 1.08 17.64 12.52
C THR A 171 1.21 18.65 11.38
N GLU A 172 0.68 18.33 10.19
CA GLU A 172 0.71 19.22 9.04
C GLU A 172 -0.42 20.24 9.09
N LYS A 173 -0.09 21.50 8.79
CA LYS A 173 -1.05 22.59 8.92
C LYS A 173 -2.05 22.54 7.77
N ASN A 174 -3.33 22.64 8.12
CA ASN A 174 -4.46 22.61 7.19
C ASN A 174 -4.66 21.27 6.45
N MET A 175 -4.06 20.16 6.93
CA MET A 175 -4.26 18.84 6.32
C MET A 175 -5.74 18.47 6.24
N ARG A 176 -6.49 18.72 7.32
CA ARG A 176 -7.95 18.57 7.37
C ARG A 176 -8.65 19.30 6.22
N GLU A 177 -8.38 20.59 6.04
CA GLU A 177 -9.03 21.40 5.01
C GLU A 177 -8.64 20.95 3.59
N LEU A 178 -7.40 20.49 3.39
CA LEU A 178 -6.93 19.95 2.12
C LEU A 178 -7.68 18.65 1.76
N LEU A 179 -7.82 17.74 2.73
CA LEU A 179 -8.56 16.48 2.55
C LEU A 179 -10.05 16.74 2.29
N ILE A 180 -10.68 17.66 3.04
CA ILE A 180 -12.09 18.05 2.79
C ILE A 180 -12.25 18.64 1.39
N THR A 181 -11.31 19.46 0.95
CA THR A 181 -11.34 20.06 -0.40
C THR A 181 -11.25 18.99 -1.48
N ALA A 182 -10.35 18.01 -1.31
CA ALA A 182 -10.21 16.90 -2.24
C ALA A 182 -11.45 15.99 -2.25
N TYR A 183 -12.00 15.67 -1.07
CA TYR A 183 -13.19 14.83 -0.95
C TYR A 183 -14.43 15.44 -1.64
N LYS A 184 -14.54 16.77 -1.63
CA LYS A 184 -15.65 17.51 -2.24
C LYS A 184 -15.50 17.69 -3.75
N ASP A 185 -14.43 17.21 -4.37
CA ASP A 185 -14.26 17.30 -5.82
C ASP A 185 -15.31 16.43 -6.55
N PRO A 186 -16.25 17.04 -7.30
CA PRO A 186 -17.36 16.31 -7.93
C PRO A 186 -16.92 15.40 -9.07
N SER A 187 -15.67 15.50 -9.52
CA SER A 187 -15.10 14.61 -10.54
C SER A 187 -14.70 13.23 -9.99
N ASP A 188 -14.68 13.07 -8.67
CA ASP A 188 -14.17 11.87 -8.00
C ASP A 188 -15.32 11.00 -7.45
N LYS A 189 -15.45 9.81 -8.02
CA LYS A 189 -16.31 8.72 -7.53
C LYS A 189 -15.52 7.41 -7.39
N SER A 190 -14.20 7.49 -7.29
CA SER A 190 -13.32 6.33 -7.30
C SER A 190 -12.96 5.88 -5.88
N MET A 191 -12.21 4.77 -5.78
CA MET A 191 -11.64 4.28 -4.53
C MET A 191 -10.82 5.36 -3.78
N GLY A 192 -10.18 6.27 -4.52
CA GLY A 192 -9.45 7.41 -3.98
C GLY A 192 -10.28 8.29 -3.04
N ARG A 193 -11.53 8.59 -3.41
CA ARG A 193 -12.45 9.36 -2.57
C ARG A 193 -12.77 8.65 -1.26
N ASP A 194 -12.94 7.33 -1.29
CA ASP A 194 -13.19 6.54 -0.08
C ASP A 194 -11.92 6.45 0.79
N CYS A 195 -10.73 6.37 0.21
CA CYS A 195 -9.46 6.49 0.95
C CYS A 195 -9.33 7.85 1.65
N ILE A 196 -9.74 8.94 0.99
CA ILE A 196 -9.74 10.28 1.60
C ILE A 196 -10.77 10.36 2.73
N LEU A 197 -11.95 9.76 2.58
CA LEU A 197 -12.95 9.69 3.65
C LEU A 197 -12.43 8.92 4.87
N ASP A 198 -11.68 7.85 4.63
CA ASP A 198 -11.03 7.07 5.68
C ASP A 198 -9.95 7.88 6.40
N LEU A 199 -9.15 8.69 5.69
CA LEU A 199 -8.25 9.65 6.36
C LEU A 199 -9.03 10.70 7.18
N LEU A 200 -10.17 11.15 6.69
CA LEU A 200 -11.01 12.13 7.38
C LEU A 200 -11.67 11.56 8.64
N SER A 201 -11.95 10.25 8.72
CA SER A 201 -12.61 9.67 9.90
C SER A 201 -11.76 9.68 11.16
N TYR A 202 -10.44 9.87 11.04
CA TYR A 202 -9.53 10.08 12.18
C TYR A 202 -9.81 11.39 12.93
N TYR A 203 -10.49 12.37 12.33
CA TYR A 203 -10.92 13.59 13.02
C TYR A 203 -12.23 13.32 13.79
N GLU A 204 -12.13 12.55 14.87
CA GLU A 204 -13.26 12.15 15.72
C GLU A 204 -14.16 13.34 16.10
N CYS A 205 -15.48 13.11 16.09
CA CYS A 205 -16.50 14.10 16.46
C CYS A 205 -16.52 15.39 15.60
N ASP A 206 -15.84 15.44 14.45
CA ASP A 206 -15.85 16.62 13.57
C ASP A 206 -17.21 16.78 12.87
N PRO A 207 -17.98 17.86 13.13
CA PRO A 207 -19.34 17.99 12.61
C PRO A 207 -19.41 18.09 11.08
N GLU A 208 -18.40 18.71 10.45
CA GLU A 208 -18.39 18.88 8.99
C GLU A 208 -18.10 17.53 8.32
N ILE A 209 -17.18 16.75 8.87
CA ILE A 209 -16.85 15.42 8.34
C ILE A 209 -18.00 14.45 8.58
N ILE A 210 -18.66 14.49 9.75
CA ILE A 210 -19.89 13.73 10.00
C ILE A 210 -20.96 14.06 8.96
N GLU A 211 -21.18 15.34 8.66
CA GLU A 211 -22.16 15.76 7.65
C GLU A 211 -21.80 15.21 6.26
N LEU A 212 -20.53 15.26 5.87
CA LEU A 212 -20.06 14.70 4.59
C LEU A 212 -20.25 13.18 4.51
N THR A 213 -19.94 12.46 5.59
CA THR A 213 -20.13 11.01 5.66
C THR A 213 -21.61 10.63 5.63
N LEU A 214 -22.49 11.42 6.27
CA LEU A 214 -23.95 11.23 6.18
C LEU A 214 -24.48 11.50 4.77
N GLN A 215 -23.93 12.49 4.05
CA GLN A 215 -24.26 12.72 2.63
C GLN A 215 -23.83 11.52 1.78
N ARG A 216 -22.62 10.97 2.00
CA ARG A 216 -22.15 9.75 1.34
C ARG A 216 -23.03 8.53 1.65
N TYR A 217 -23.50 8.40 2.89
CA TYR A 217 -24.43 7.35 3.31
C TYR A 217 -25.76 7.43 2.54
N ALA A 218 -26.29 8.63 2.33
CA ALA A 218 -27.53 8.83 1.58
C ALA A 218 -27.41 8.43 0.09
N GLU A 219 -26.18 8.43 -0.45
CA GLU A 219 -25.86 8.05 -1.83
C GLU A 219 -25.37 6.59 -1.95
N ALA A 220 -25.15 5.91 -0.83
CA ALA A 220 -24.53 4.58 -0.79
C ALA A 220 -25.44 3.50 -1.38
N ILE A 221 -24.85 2.64 -2.22
CA ILE A 221 -25.43 1.35 -2.60
C ILE A 221 -25.18 0.32 -1.49
N PRO A 222 -25.89 -0.83 -1.47
CA PRO A 222 -25.79 -1.81 -0.38
C PRO A 222 -24.36 -2.24 -0.07
N GLU A 223 -23.54 -2.43 -1.10
CA GLU A 223 -22.15 -2.86 -1.02
C GLU A 223 -21.26 -1.80 -0.35
N ASP A 224 -21.64 -0.51 -0.41
CA ASP A 224 -20.90 0.59 0.21
C ASP A 224 -21.27 0.79 1.69
N LEU A 225 -22.44 0.30 2.12
CA LEU A 225 -22.98 0.57 3.46
C LEU A 225 -22.03 0.17 4.61
N PRO A 226 -21.38 -1.01 4.60
CA PRO A 226 -20.46 -1.38 5.68
C PRO A 226 -19.31 -0.40 5.84
N PHE A 227 -18.72 0.05 4.73
CA PHE A 227 -17.64 1.02 4.74
C PHE A 227 -18.11 2.37 5.32
N VAL A 228 -19.18 2.94 4.77
CA VAL A 228 -19.65 4.28 5.20
C VAL A 228 -20.10 4.28 6.66
N LEU A 229 -20.78 3.23 7.11
CA LEU A 229 -21.19 3.08 8.52
C LEU A 229 -19.99 2.91 9.44
N THR A 230 -18.94 2.20 9.01
CA THR A 230 -17.68 2.11 9.78
C THR A 230 -17.08 3.50 9.97
N LYS A 231 -17.03 4.33 8.92
CA LYS A 231 -16.51 5.70 9.04
C LYS A 231 -17.36 6.57 9.99
N LEU A 232 -18.70 6.45 9.95
CA LEU A 232 -19.58 7.13 10.91
C LEU A 232 -19.37 6.66 12.36
N ALA A 233 -19.09 5.37 12.56
CA ALA A 233 -18.77 4.81 13.88
C ALA A 233 -17.45 5.36 14.43
N GLU A 234 -16.40 5.40 13.61
CA GLU A 234 -15.10 5.99 13.97
C GLU A 234 -15.21 7.48 14.28
N LEU A 235 -16.06 8.21 13.54
CA LEU A 235 -16.41 9.60 13.82
C LEU A 235 -17.25 9.79 15.09
N GLN A 236 -17.63 8.71 15.79
CA GLN A 236 -18.46 8.70 16.99
C GLN A 236 -19.83 9.37 16.80
N TYR A 237 -20.44 9.17 15.61
CA TYR A 237 -21.77 9.68 15.34
C TYR A 237 -22.80 9.05 16.30
N GLU A 238 -23.49 9.87 17.09
CA GLU A 238 -24.42 9.40 18.14
C GLU A 238 -25.54 8.48 17.62
N GLY A 239 -26.00 8.72 16.39
CA GLY A 239 -27.08 7.94 15.76
C GLY A 239 -26.63 6.65 15.05
N ILE A 240 -25.36 6.24 15.21
CA ILE A 240 -24.79 5.13 14.42
C ILE A 240 -25.52 3.80 14.60
N ILE A 241 -25.91 3.44 15.83
CA ILE A 241 -26.58 2.17 16.10
C ILE A 241 -27.91 2.08 15.35
N ASP A 242 -28.70 3.16 15.37
CA ASP A 242 -29.98 3.20 14.68
C ASP A 242 -29.81 3.15 13.16
N LEU A 243 -28.79 3.84 12.62
CA LEU A 243 -28.45 3.76 11.20
C LEU A 243 -28.02 2.36 10.78
N CYS A 244 -27.18 1.68 11.56
CA CYS A 244 -26.77 0.30 11.27
C CYS A 244 -27.97 -0.65 11.25
N ARG A 245 -28.84 -0.57 12.27
CA ARG A 245 -30.06 -1.40 12.34
C ARG A 245 -31.03 -1.14 11.20
N GLU A 246 -31.12 0.10 10.73
CA GLU A 246 -31.93 0.43 9.56
C GLU A 246 -31.28 -0.12 8.27
N ALA A 247 -29.97 0.08 8.10
CA ALA A 247 -29.22 -0.43 6.95
C ALA A 247 -29.32 -1.96 6.82
N MET A 248 -29.24 -2.71 7.92
CA MET A 248 -29.36 -4.18 7.92
C MET A 248 -30.70 -4.70 7.36
N LYS A 249 -31.75 -3.87 7.32
CA LYS A 249 -33.04 -4.22 6.71
C LYS A 249 -33.01 -4.15 5.19
N HIS A 250 -31.97 -3.56 4.60
CA HIS A 250 -31.87 -3.36 3.16
C HIS A 250 -31.77 -4.71 2.41
N PRO A 251 -32.74 -5.07 1.55
CA PRO A 251 -32.83 -6.42 0.98
C PRO A 251 -31.63 -6.79 0.10
N GLY A 252 -30.96 -5.78 -0.48
CA GLY A 252 -29.78 -5.96 -1.34
C GLY A 252 -28.48 -6.31 -0.61
N LEU A 253 -28.43 -6.27 0.73
CA LEU A 253 -27.22 -6.70 1.45
C LEU A 253 -26.99 -8.20 1.30
N ASN A 254 -25.77 -8.57 0.94
CA ASN A 254 -25.27 -9.94 1.05
C ASN A 254 -24.86 -10.26 2.50
N TYR A 255 -24.53 -11.52 2.77
CA TYR A 255 -24.15 -11.97 4.11
C TYR A 255 -22.89 -11.28 4.67
N VAL A 256 -21.88 -11.01 3.82
CA VAL A 256 -20.62 -10.38 4.24
C VAL A 256 -20.87 -8.95 4.69
N ASP A 257 -21.60 -8.17 3.88
CA ASP A 257 -21.93 -6.79 4.19
C ASP A 257 -22.84 -6.68 5.42
N TYR A 258 -23.85 -7.57 5.52
CA TYR A 258 -24.70 -7.65 6.70
C TYR A 258 -23.89 -7.93 7.97
N SER A 259 -22.97 -8.91 7.90
CA SER A 259 -22.10 -9.28 9.01
C SER A 259 -21.13 -8.15 9.39
N GLY A 260 -20.63 -7.40 8.41
CA GLY A 260 -19.83 -6.20 8.64
C GLY A 260 -20.60 -5.13 9.41
N ILE A 261 -21.83 -4.82 9.00
CA ILE A 261 -22.68 -3.84 9.70
C ILE A 261 -23.05 -4.33 11.11
N LYS A 262 -23.34 -5.62 11.26
CA LYS A 262 -23.61 -6.25 12.54
C LYS A 262 -22.41 -6.09 13.50
N TYR A 263 -21.19 -6.34 13.01
CA TYR A 263 -19.96 -6.22 13.79
C TYR A 263 -19.74 -4.79 14.32
N ILE A 264 -20.14 -3.75 13.57
CA ILE A 264 -20.09 -2.36 14.04
C ILE A 264 -20.95 -2.19 15.30
N ILE A 265 -22.20 -2.68 15.29
CA ILE A 265 -23.10 -2.59 16.44
C ILE A 265 -22.50 -3.32 17.64
N GLU A 266 -22.06 -4.56 17.45
CA GLU A 266 -21.51 -5.40 18.52
C GLU A 266 -20.23 -4.81 19.12
N SER A 267 -19.40 -4.17 18.30
CA SER A 267 -18.17 -3.48 18.75
C SER A 267 -18.47 -2.26 19.63
N ILE A 268 -19.60 -1.58 19.39
CA ILE A 268 -20.01 -0.41 20.16
C ILE A 268 -20.75 -0.82 21.44
N THR A 269 -21.65 -1.81 21.36
CA THR A 269 -22.50 -2.23 22.48
C THR A 269 -21.83 -3.23 23.41
N GLY A 270 -20.88 -4.03 22.90
CA GLY A 270 -20.32 -5.19 23.58
C GLY A 270 -21.28 -6.38 23.70
N GLU A 271 -22.44 -6.32 23.05
CA GLU A 271 -23.47 -7.35 23.10
C GLU A 271 -23.72 -7.94 21.69
N PRO A 272 -23.95 -9.26 21.57
CA PRO A 272 -24.29 -9.87 20.29
C PRO A 272 -25.59 -9.30 19.71
N GLU A 273 -25.57 -8.88 18.45
CA GLU A 273 -26.76 -8.38 17.77
C GLU A 273 -27.47 -9.57 17.09
N PRO A 274 -28.79 -9.74 17.31
CA PRO A 274 -29.52 -10.90 16.79
C PRO A 274 -29.52 -10.92 15.26
N GLU A 275 -29.29 -12.11 14.70
CA GLU A 275 -29.46 -12.32 13.26
C GLU A 275 -30.94 -12.50 12.94
N THR A 276 -31.48 -11.63 12.09
CA THR A 276 -32.93 -11.57 11.80
C THR A 276 -33.26 -11.88 10.35
N ARG A 277 -32.25 -12.03 9.48
CA ARG A 277 -32.40 -12.37 8.06
C ARG A 277 -31.96 -13.80 7.78
N ASN A 278 -32.59 -14.40 6.77
CA ASN A 278 -32.19 -15.69 6.23
C ASN A 278 -31.24 -15.47 5.04
N PHE A 279 -30.04 -16.07 5.10
CA PHE A 279 -28.99 -16.03 4.07
C PHE A 279 -28.70 -17.41 3.44
N GLU A 280 -29.56 -18.41 3.63
CA GLU A 280 -29.37 -19.79 3.11
C GLU A 280 -29.17 -19.86 1.58
N ALA A 281 -29.67 -18.87 0.82
CA ALA A 281 -29.50 -18.77 -0.63
C ALA A 281 -28.40 -17.78 -1.05
N ASP A 282 -27.65 -17.23 -0.10
CA ASP A 282 -26.52 -16.33 -0.36
C ASP A 282 -25.27 -17.14 -0.72
N PRO A 283 -24.64 -16.91 -1.90
CA PRO A 283 -23.48 -17.66 -2.33
C PRO A 283 -22.27 -17.58 -1.37
N PHE A 284 -22.11 -16.46 -0.66
CA PHE A 284 -21.03 -16.28 0.30
C PHE A 284 -21.31 -17.07 1.58
N TYR A 285 -22.56 -17.06 2.05
CA TYR A 285 -22.99 -17.85 3.20
C TYR A 285 -22.83 -19.35 2.94
N GLU A 286 -23.26 -19.84 1.77
CA GLU A 286 -23.08 -21.26 1.39
C GLU A 286 -21.60 -21.68 1.35
N ARG A 287 -20.71 -20.78 0.89
CA ARG A 287 -19.28 -21.08 0.81
C ARG A 287 -18.66 -21.19 2.19
N LEU A 288 -18.98 -20.26 3.10
CA LEU A 288 -18.51 -20.30 4.49
C LEU A 288 -18.99 -21.56 5.22
N ALA A 289 -20.26 -21.94 5.05
CA ALA A 289 -20.80 -23.17 5.64
C ALA A 289 -20.07 -24.44 5.15
N LYS A 290 -19.72 -24.49 3.85
CA LYS A 290 -18.94 -25.61 3.27
C LYS A 290 -17.50 -25.65 3.78
N ASP A 291 -16.85 -24.49 3.90
CA ASP A 291 -15.48 -24.40 4.41
C ASP A 291 -15.41 -24.79 5.90
N GLU A 292 -16.45 -24.50 6.69
CA GLU A 292 -16.57 -24.96 8.09
C GLU A 292 -16.80 -26.48 8.19
N ASP A 293 -17.72 -27.04 7.39
CA ASP A 293 -17.97 -28.48 7.33
C ASP A 293 -16.72 -29.28 6.91
N GLU A 294 -15.93 -28.80 5.95
CA GLU A 294 -14.69 -29.46 5.52
C GLU A 294 -13.58 -29.43 6.60
N ASN A 295 -13.55 -28.38 7.42
CA ASN A 295 -12.62 -28.23 8.54
C ASN A 295 -13.02 -29.05 9.78
N GLU A 296 -14.31 -29.34 9.97
CA GLU A 296 -14.77 -30.27 11.02
C GLU A 296 -14.54 -31.74 10.64
N VAL A 297 -14.59 -32.09 9.35
CA VAL A 297 -14.35 -33.47 8.87
C VAL A 297 -12.86 -33.85 8.88
N THR A 298 -11.95 -32.87 9.00
CA THR A 298 -10.49 -33.08 9.01
C THR A 298 -9.82 -32.98 10.39
N LYS A 299 -10.59 -32.82 11.48
CA LYS A 299 -10.11 -32.93 12.88
C LYS A 299 -10.44 -34.28 13.51
#